data_AF-A0A7C2ZPE7-F1
#
_entry.id   AF-A0A7C2ZPE7-F1
#
_cell.length_a   1.000
_cell.length_b   1.000
_cell.length_c   1.000
_cell.angle_alpha   90.00
_cell.angle_beta   90.00
_cell.angle_gamma   90.00
#
_symmetry.space_group_name_H-M   'P 1'
#
loop_
_entity.id
_entity.type
_entity.pdbx_description
1 polymer ?
#
loop_
_entity_poly.entity_id
_entity_poly.type
_entity_poly.pdbx_seq_one_letter_code
_entity_poly.pdbx_strand_id
1 'polypeptide(L)'
;MRRSAFTLIELLVVIAIIAVLAAILFPVFSQAREKARQAVCTSNERNMAMAAMQYVNDYDERLMPTECWSCGNQLGDRHDPNRRWLVRIQPYMRNIQIFDCPSGGTETLDFSPPKWSPGGDPQIWGPPTYAWGWTFPGTWRGLRIGYGYTLRVAGWTDGSGDPGNPNKVSQGRNIAEIRSPAKIRLISDSAHKDACCNRVVVANACGSGWWCGNPDGGPWTDEKREKYTRHHQGTNYIFCDGHVKWLRWNAVYRPDNSIIGEMSGWGEF
;
A
#
# COMPACT_ATOMS: atom_id res chain seq x y z
N MET A 1 -34.61 -23.92 53.96
CA MET A 1 -33.64 -23.90 52.83
C MET A 1 -32.30 -23.40 53.34
N ARG A 2 -31.25 -24.22 53.35
CA ARG A 2 -29.89 -23.76 53.67
C ARG A 2 -29.39 -22.90 52.51
N ARG A 3 -29.11 -21.62 52.75
CA ARG A 3 -28.38 -20.79 51.79
C ARG A 3 -26.90 -21.11 51.92
N SER A 4 -26.27 -21.56 50.84
CA SER A 4 -24.81 -21.68 50.76
C SER A 4 -24.21 -20.28 50.73
N ALA A 5 -23.43 -19.93 51.74
CA ALA A 5 -22.67 -18.69 51.76
C ALA A 5 -21.38 -18.88 50.95
N PHE A 6 -21.15 -18.01 49.97
CA PHE A 6 -19.94 -18.00 49.16
C PHE A 6 -18.79 -17.43 49.99
N THR A 7 -17.68 -18.16 50.09
CA THR A 7 -16.52 -17.71 50.87
C THR A 7 -15.66 -16.75 50.06
N LEU A 8 -14.97 -15.84 50.76
CA LEU A 8 -14.07 -14.88 50.12
C LEU A 8 -12.91 -15.57 49.38
N ILE A 9 -12.48 -16.75 49.87
CA ILE A 9 -11.44 -17.57 49.27
C ILE A 9 -11.91 -18.16 47.92
N GLU A 10 -13.14 -18.68 47.85
CA GLU A 10 -13.69 -19.20 46.59
C GLU A 10 -13.76 -18.12 45.51
N LEU A 11 -14.17 -16.90 45.88
CA LEU A 11 -14.16 -15.78 44.96
C LEU A 11 -12.75 -15.44 44.47
N LEU A 12 -11.79 -15.41 45.40
CA LEU A 12 -10.41 -15.05 45.11
C LEU A 12 -9.72 -16.07 44.18
N VAL A 13 -9.97 -17.38 44.38
CA VAL A 13 -9.43 -18.43 43.50
C VAL A 13 -10.03 -18.33 42.09
N VAL A 14 -11.33 -18.05 41.97
CA VAL A 14 -11.98 -17.93 40.66
C VAL A 14 -11.42 -16.75 39.86
N ILE A 15 -11.29 -15.57 40.47
CA ILE A 15 -10.70 -14.41 39.78
C ILE A 15 -9.23 -14.67 39.42
N ALA A 16 -8.48 -15.39 40.26
CA ALA A 16 -7.10 -15.75 39.97
C ALA A 16 -7.00 -16.67 38.74
N ILE A 17 -7.87 -17.68 38.64
CA ILE A 17 -7.92 -18.58 37.47
C ILE A 17 -8.32 -17.80 36.22
N ILE A 18 -9.35 -16.94 36.29
CA ILE A 18 -9.76 -16.10 35.16
C ILE A 18 -8.62 -15.19 34.71
N ALA A 19 -7.88 -14.58 35.64
CA ALA A 19 -6.74 -13.72 35.33
C ALA A 19 -5.62 -14.48 34.60
N VAL A 20 -5.29 -15.69 35.05
CA VAL A 20 -4.27 -16.54 34.40
C VAL A 20 -4.72 -16.96 33.00
N LEU A 21 -5.97 -17.41 32.84
CA LEU A 21 -6.51 -17.81 31.55
C LEU A 21 -6.55 -16.63 30.56
N ALA A 22 -7.00 -15.47 31.03
CA ALA A 22 -7.05 -14.25 30.23
C ALA A 22 -5.64 -13.82 29.78
N ALA A 23 -4.65 -13.89 30.67
CA ALA A 23 -3.25 -13.54 30.36
C ALA A 23 -2.66 -14.38 29.22
N ILE A 24 -3.05 -15.65 29.09
CA ILE A 24 -2.59 -16.53 28.00
C ILE A 24 -3.47 -16.34 26.74
N LEU A 25 -4.78 -16.18 26.91
CA LEU A 25 -5.72 -16.13 25.80
C LEU A 25 -5.59 -14.84 24.98
N PHE A 26 -5.39 -13.69 25.63
CA PHE A 26 -5.28 -12.40 24.93
C PHE A 26 -4.16 -12.32 23.88
N PRO A 27 -2.89 -12.68 24.17
CA PRO A 27 -1.83 -12.61 23.16
C PRO A 27 -2.08 -13.59 22.00
N VAL A 28 -2.57 -14.80 22.28
CA VAL A 28 -2.89 -15.80 21.24
C VAL A 28 -4.03 -15.31 20.34
N PHE A 29 -5.09 -14.76 20.93
CA PHE A 29 -6.22 -14.23 20.19
C PHE A 29 -5.83 -13.05 19.29
N SER A 30 -4.97 -12.16 19.79
CA SER A 30 -4.43 -11.04 19.01
C SER A 30 -3.68 -11.53 17.76
N GLN A 31 -2.80 -12.53 17.91
CA GLN A 31 -2.06 -13.11 16.80
C GLN A 31 -2.99 -13.80 15.78
N ALA A 32 -3.97 -14.56 16.25
CA ALA A 32 -4.95 -15.23 15.40
C ALA A 32 -5.79 -14.22 14.59
N ARG A 33 -6.23 -13.13 15.22
CA ARG A 33 -6.96 -12.06 14.55
C ARG A 33 -6.13 -11.39 13.46
N GLU A 34 -4.85 -11.13 13.71
CA GLU A 34 -3.96 -10.55 12.70
C GLU A 34 -3.69 -11.52 11.54
N LYS A 35 -3.59 -12.84 11.80
CA LYS A 35 -3.50 -13.84 10.72
C LYS A 35 -4.75 -13.84 9.84
N ALA A 36 -5.94 -13.69 10.42
CA ALA A 36 -7.17 -13.56 9.65
C ALA A 36 -7.16 -12.29 8.78
N ARG A 37 -6.75 -11.14 9.32
CA ARG A 37 -6.61 -9.88 8.56
C ARG A 37 -5.57 -10.00 7.44
N GLN A 38 -4.44 -10.66 7.70
CA GLN A 38 -3.42 -10.95 6.70
C GLN A 38 -4.02 -11.75 5.53
N ALA A 39 -4.80 -12.80 5.81
CA ALA A 39 -5.45 -13.60 4.78
C ALA A 39 -6.41 -12.77 3.91
N VAL A 40 -7.13 -11.81 4.51
CA VAL A 40 -7.98 -10.86 3.79
C VAL A 40 -7.14 -9.95 2.89
N CYS A 41 -6.05 -9.33 3.40
CA CYS A 41 -5.21 -8.46 2.56
C CYS A 41 -4.55 -9.25 1.42
N THR A 42 -4.07 -10.48 1.65
CA THR A 42 -3.57 -11.34 0.57
C THR A 42 -4.63 -11.65 -0.48
N SER A 43 -5.90 -11.87 -0.08
CA SER A 43 -7.00 -12.07 -1.04
C SER A 43 -7.30 -10.81 -1.85
N ASN A 44 -7.26 -9.64 -1.20
CA ASN A 44 -7.43 -8.35 -1.86
C ASN A 44 -6.32 -8.11 -2.89
N GLU A 45 -5.07 -8.44 -2.54
CA GLU A 45 -3.94 -8.33 -3.46
C GLU A 45 -4.04 -9.27 -4.66
N ARG A 46 -4.52 -10.50 -4.49
CA ARG A 46 -4.77 -11.38 -5.64
C ARG A 46 -5.82 -10.79 -6.59
N ASN A 47 -6.87 -10.17 -6.05
CA ASN A 47 -7.87 -9.49 -6.87
C ASN A 47 -7.27 -8.29 -7.62
N MET A 48 -6.42 -7.49 -6.95
CA MET A 48 -5.72 -6.38 -7.59
C MET A 48 -4.71 -6.85 -8.64
N ALA A 49 -4.01 -7.95 -8.39
CA ALA A 49 -3.06 -8.53 -9.34
C ALA A 49 -3.78 -8.99 -10.61
N MET A 50 -4.92 -9.68 -10.48
CA MET A 50 -5.76 -10.04 -11.63
C MET A 50 -6.24 -8.80 -12.38
N ALA A 51 -6.71 -7.76 -11.68
CA ALA A 51 -7.14 -6.51 -12.27
C ALA A 51 -6.02 -5.78 -13.03
N ALA A 52 -4.81 -5.77 -12.46
CA ALA A 52 -3.64 -5.21 -13.11
C ALA A 52 -3.26 -5.99 -14.38
N MET A 53 -3.31 -7.32 -14.36
CA MET A 53 -3.02 -8.12 -15.55
C MET A 53 -4.11 -7.98 -16.63
N GLN A 54 -5.38 -7.80 -16.24
CA GLN A 54 -6.44 -7.46 -17.19
C GLN A 54 -6.21 -6.10 -17.85
N TYR A 55 -5.82 -5.10 -17.06
CA TYR A 55 -5.39 -3.80 -17.60
C TYR A 55 -4.23 -3.97 -18.60
N VAL A 56 -3.18 -4.72 -18.25
CA VAL A 56 -2.04 -4.94 -19.15
C VAL A 56 -2.49 -5.53 -20.49
N ASN A 57 -3.42 -6.46 -20.49
CA ASN A 57 -3.95 -7.07 -21.72
C ASN A 57 -4.74 -6.07 -22.58
N ASP A 58 -5.48 -5.15 -21.98
CA ASP A 58 -6.30 -4.17 -22.70
C ASP A 58 -5.49 -2.97 -23.22
N TYR A 59 -4.29 -2.72 -22.66
CA TYR A 59 -3.47 -1.53 -22.92
C TYR A 59 -2.09 -1.86 -23.51
N ASP A 60 -2.05 -2.68 -24.58
CA ASP A 60 -0.84 -3.01 -25.36
C ASP A 60 0.33 -3.52 -24.51
N GLU A 61 0.02 -4.41 -23.56
CA GLU A 61 0.99 -5.01 -22.63
C GLU A 61 1.72 -3.99 -21.75
N ARG A 62 1.16 -2.80 -21.55
CA ARG A 62 1.73 -1.76 -20.70
C ARG A 62 1.17 -1.83 -19.29
N LEU A 63 2.09 -1.73 -18.33
CA LEU A 63 1.73 -1.53 -16.94
C LEU A 63 1.07 -0.16 -16.74
N MET A 64 0.40 0.04 -15.61
CA MET A 64 -0.27 1.30 -15.34
C MET A 64 0.77 2.44 -15.30
N PRO A 65 0.53 3.56 -15.99
CA PRO A 65 1.36 4.74 -15.81
C PRO A 65 1.20 5.26 -14.37
N THR A 66 2.22 5.97 -13.90
CA THR A 66 2.12 6.71 -12.64
C THR A 66 1.76 8.15 -12.95
N GLU A 67 1.11 8.77 -11.98
CA GLU A 67 0.93 10.21 -11.98
C GLU A 67 2.28 10.93 -12.06
N CYS A 68 2.30 12.04 -12.78
CA CYS A 68 3.47 12.87 -12.93
C CYS A 68 3.27 14.12 -12.05
N TRP A 69 4.18 14.33 -11.10
CA TRP A 69 4.10 15.40 -10.10
C TRP A 69 4.24 16.80 -10.73
N SER A 70 4.85 16.90 -11.91
CA SER A 70 5.33 18.18 -12.45
C SER A 70 5.02 18.45 -13.93
N CYS A 71 4.07 17.72 -14.50
CA CYS A 71 3.48 18.01 -15.82
C CYS A 71 2.49 19.18 -15.74
N GLY A 72 2.83 20.21 -14.96
CA GLY A 72 2.06 21.44 -14.85
C GLY A 72 1.63 21.93 -16.23
N ASN A 73 0.35 22.27 -16.35
CA ASN A 73 -0.34 22.84 -17.51
C ASN A 73 -0.28 22.08 -18.86
N GLN A 74 0.54 21.04 -19.04
CA GLN A 74 0.70 20.37 -20.33
C GLN A 74 -0.36 19.29 -20.62
N LEU A 75 -1.05 18.79 -19.59
CA LEU A 75 -2.11 17.79 -19.74
C LEU A 75 -3.46 18.28 -19.17
N GLY A 76 -3.69 19.58 -19.10
CA GLY A 76 -4.98 20.16 -18.70
C GLY A 76 -5.29 20.14 -17.20
N ASP A 77 -4.87 19.11 -16.44
CA ASP A 77 -4.90 19.16 -14.96
C ASP A 77 -3.86 18.25 -14.31
N ARG A 78 -3.12 18.80 -13.34
CA ARG A 78 -2.19 18.09 -12.46
C ARG A 78 -2.92 17.18 -11.45
N HIS A 79 -4.21 17.40 -11.23
CA HIS A 79 -5.00 16.73 -10.19
C HIS A 79 -6.05 15.75 -10.73
N ASP A 80 -5.99 15.39 -12.02
CA ASP A 80 -6.92 14.43 -12.61
C ASP A 80 -6.83 13.05 -11.92
N PRO A 81 -7.89 12.59 -11.23
CA PRO A 81 -7.92 11.30 -10.55
C PRO A 81 -7.70 10.12 -11.51
N ASN A 82 -8.04 10.26 -12.80
CA ASN A 82 -7.91 9.20 -13.81
C ASN A 82 -6.45 8.83 -14.10
N ARG A 83 -5.49 9.62 -13.63
CA ARG A 83 -4.05 9.32 -13.78
C ARG A 83 -3.54 8.32 -12.76
N ARG A 84 -4.35 7.95 -11.77
CA ARG A 84 -3.95 7.02 -10.72
C ARG A 84 -4.07 5.59 -11.18
N TRP A 85 -3.04 4.80 -10.87
CA TRP A 85 -3.04 3.36 -11.10
C TRP A 85 -4.30 2.71 -10.48
N LEU A 86 -4.68 3.12 -9.27
CA LEU A 86 -5.87 2.65 -8.55
C LEU A 86 -7.15 2.85 -9.36
N VAL A 87 -7.33 4.05 -9.92
CA VAL A 87 -8.51 4.42 -10.70
C VAL A 87 -8.51 3.69 -12.04
N ARG A 88 -7.34 3.45 -12.63
CA ARG A 88 -7.18 2.71 -13.89
C ARG A 88 -7.51 1.22 -13.78
N ILE A 89 -7.17 0.59 -12.66
CA ILE A 89 -7.49 -0.82 -12.45
C ILE A 89 -8.89 -1.03 -11.84
N GLN A 90 -9.52 0.03 -11.30
CA GLN A 90 -10.83 -0.06 -10.67
C GLN A 90 -11.92 -0.67 -11.57
N PRO A 91 -12.03 -0.37 -12.88
CA PRO A 91 -13.05 -0.98 -13.75
C PRO A 91 -13.01 -2.51 -13.81
N TYR A 92 -11.82 -3.11 -13.61
CA TYR A 92 -11.61 -4.55 -13.56
C TYR A 92 -12.01 -5.16 -12.20
N MET A 93 -12.37 -4.32 -11.24
CA MET A 93 -12.75 -4.71 -9.88
C MET A 93 -14.15 -4.20 -9.53
N ARG A 94 -15.00 -5.11 -9.05
CA ARG A 94 -16.38 -4.77 -8.67
C ARG A 94 -16.49 -4.01 -7.34
N ASN A 95 -15.42 -3.96 -6.54
CA ASN A 95 -15.45 -3.37 -5.20
C ASN A 95 -14.18 -2.56 -4.91
N ILE A 96 -14.36 -1.29 -4.56
CA ILE A 96 -13.26 -0.37 -4.18
C ILE A 96 -12.72 -0.63 -2.77
N GLN A 97 -13.47 -1.31 -1.90
CA GLN A 97 -13.00 -1.68 -0.55
C GLN A 97 -11.81 -2.64 -0.59
N ILE A 98 -11.52 -3.25 -1.73
CA ILE A 98 -10.33 -4.09 -1.95
C ILE A 98 -9.04 -3.28 -1.69
N PHE A 99 -9.06 -1.96 -1.91
CA PHE A 99 -7.93 -1.09 -1.63
C PHE A 99 -7.71 -0.79 -0.14
N ASP A 100 -8.67 -1.13 0.73
CA ASP A 100 -8.50 -1.05 2.18
C ASP A 100 -7.87 -2.35 2.70
N CYS A 101 -6.70 -2.23 3.34
CA CYS A 101 -6.19 -3.32 4.14
C CYS A 101 -6.63 -3.14 5.60
N PRO A 102 -7.36 -4.11 6.19
CA PRO A 102 -7.82 -4.05 7.58
C PRO A 102 -6.71 -3.85 8.64
N SER A 103 -5.46 -4.19 8.33
CA SER A 103 -4.31 -3.94 9.21
C SER A 103 -3.61 -2.60 8.94
N GLY A 104 -3.99 -1.89 7.88
CA GLY A 104 -3.44 -0.60 7.47
C GLY A 104 -3.85 0.54 8.40
N GLY A 105 -2.87 1.38 8.75
CA GLY A 105 -3.05 2.58 9.57
C GLY A 105 -3.19 3.88 8.78
N THR A 106 -3.49 3.79 7.48
CA THR A 106 -3.59 4.96 6.59
C THR A 106 -4.81 5.81 6.88
N GLU A 107 -4.69 7.12 6.65
CA GLU A 107 -5.79 8.07 6.73
C GLU A 107 -6.94 7.66 5.79
N THR A 108 -8.17 7.93 6.24
CA THR A 108 -9.37 7.79 5.40
C THR A 108 -9.42 8.94 4.39
N LEU A 109 -9.81 8.65 3.16
CA LEU A 109 -10.10 9.66 2.15
C LEU A 109 -11.26 10.54 2.63
N ASP A 110 -11.01 11.83 2.90
CA ASP A 110 -12.01 12.78 3.40
C ASP A 110 -12.14 14.00 2.47
N PHE A 111 -13.07 14.90 2.79
CA PHE A 111 -13.26 16.19 2.15
C PHE A 111 -12.36 17.16 2.90
N SER A 112 -11.18 17.42 2.37
CA SER A 112 -10.51 18.69 2.66
C SER A 112 -10.94 19.69 1.59
N PRO A 113 -11.53 20.85 1.95
CA PRO A 113 -11.99 21.83 0.97
C PRO A 113 -10.82 22.25 0.04
N PRO A 114 -11.07 22.49 -1.26
CA PRO A 114 -10.00 22.43 -2.24
C PRO A 114 -9.10 23.69 -2.21
N LYS A 115 -7.79 23.50 -2.39
CA LYS A 115 -6.98 24.44 -3.19
C LYS A 115 -6.98 23.95 -4.64
N TRP A 116 -8.15 24.03 -5.29
CA TRP A 116 -8.41 23.86 -6.74
C TRP A 116 -7.99 22.51 -7.40
N SER A 117 -8.90 21.90 -8.16
CA SER A 117 -8.60 20.82 -9.12
C SER A 117 -9.68 20.77 -10.21
N PRO A 118 -9.45 21.28 -11.43
CA PRO A 118 -10.33 21.07 -12.57
C PRO A 118 -9.86 19.85 -13.35
N GLY A 119 -10.13 18.66 -12.83
CA GLY A 119 -9.65 17.43 -13.45
C GLY A 119 -10.58 16.31 -13.09
N GLY A 120 -11.45 15.99 -14.03
CA GLY A 120 -12.60 15.13 -13.84
C GLY A 120 -13.88 15.93 -13.96
N ASP A 121 -14.77 15.48 -14.84
CA ASP A 121 -16.12 16.04 -14.95
C ASP A 121 -16.82 15.90 -13.58
N PRO A 122 -17.15 17.02 -12.89
CA PRO A 122 -17.83 16.98 -11.61
C PRO A 122 -19.18 16.25 -11.67
N GLN A 123 -19.79 16.18 -12.85
CA GLN A 123 -21.03 15.43 -13.09
C GLN A 123 -20.82 13.91 -13.05
N ILE A 124 -19.60 13.43 -13.32
CA ILE A 124 -19.27 12.00 -13.35
C ILE A 124 -18.79 11.51 -11.97
N TRP A 125 -17.97 12.30 -11.27
CA TRP A 125 -17.24 11.82 -10.08
C TRP A 125 -17.68 12.44 -8.75
N GLY A 126 -18.56 13.43 -8.79
CA GLY A 126 -18.93 14.22 -7.62
C GLY A 126 -17.77 15.10 -7.11
N PRO A 127 -17.94 15.77 -5.95
CA PRO A 127 -16.85 16.54 -5.35
C PRO A 127 -15.67 15.60 -5.04
N PRO A 128 -14.43 15.96 -5.43
CA PRO A 128 -13.30 15.08 -5.20
C PRO A 128 -13.00 14.94 -3.71
N THR A 129 -12.45 13.78 -3.34
CA THR A 129 -11.90 13.54 -2.00
C THR A 129 -10.38 13.71 -2.02
N TYR A 130 -9.77 13.88 -0.85
CA TYR A 130 -8.36 14.22 -0.76
C TYR A 130 -7.64 13.42 0.32
N ALA A 131 -6.42 12.97 0.00
CA ALA A 131 -5.45 12.50 0.99
C ALA A 131 -4.02 12.69 0.47
N TRP A 132 -3.10 12.99 1.39
CA TRP A 132 -1.65 13.08 1.13
C TRP A 132 -1.19 14.03 0.02
N GLY A 133 -1.97 15.03 -0.39
CA GLY A 133 -1.61 15.83 -1.57
C GLY A 133 -2.53 15.66 -2.77
N TRP A 134 -3.45 14.68 -2.75
CA TRP A 134 -3.98 14.10 -3.98
C TRP A 134 -5.50 13.90 -4.00
N THR A 135 -6.10 14.24 -5.15
CA THR A 135 -7.54 14.29 -5.48
C THR A 135 -8.13 12.96 -5.97
N PHE A 136 -8.86 12.21 -5.16
CA PHE A 136 -9.53 10.95 -5.56
C PHE A 136 -10.98 11.18 -6.00
N PRO A 137 -11.61 10.24 -6.72
CA PRO A 137 -13.05 10.31 -6.99
C PRO A 137 -13.86 10.50 -5.70
N GLY A 138 -14.95 11.28 -5.76
CA GLY A 138 -15.80 11.54 -4.59
C GLY A 138 -16.43 10.28 -4.00
N THR A 139 -16.70 9.30 -4.87
CA THR A 139 -17.25 7.98 -4.50
C THR A 139 -16.31 7.14 -3.64
N TRP A 140 -15.04 7.53 -3.49
CA TRP A 140 -14.03 6.82 -2.69
C TRP A 140 -13.93 7.37 -1.25
N ARG A 141 -14.80 8.32 -0.88
CA ARG A 141 -14.87 8.89 0.47
C ARG A 141 -14.96 7.80 1.54
N GLY A 142 -14.18 7.96 2.61
CA GLY A 142 -14.12 7.04 3.75
C GLY A 142 -13.26 5.79 3.52
N LEU A 143 -12.76 5.57 2.30
CA LEU A 143 -11.85 4.47 2.01
C LEU A 143 -10.47 4.76 2.61
N ARG A 144 -9.76 3.71 3.03
CA ARG A 144 -8.34 3.79 3.39
C ARG A 144 -7.54 3.12 2.29
N ILE A 145 -6.53 3.80 1.74
CA ILE A 145 -5.69 3.22 0.68
C ILE A 145 -4.48 2.55 1.34
N GLY A 146 -4.50 1.22 1.42
CA GLY A 146 -3.47 0.43 2.11
C GLY A 146 -2.40 -0.17 1.20
N TYR A 147 -2.35 0.20 -0.08
CA TYR A 147 -1.45 -0.39 -1.08
C TYR A 147 -0.77 0.67 -1.92
N GLY A 148 0.45 0.37 -2.36
CA GLY A 148 1.33 1.28 -3.08
C GLY A 148 1.85 0.68 -4.36
N TYR A 149 1.89 1.47 -5.44
CA TYR A 149 2.40 1.05 -6.75
C TYR A 149 3.82 1.56 -7.00
N THR A 150 4.69 0.72 -7.57
CA THR A 150 6.08 1.15 -7.77
C THR A 150 6.25 2.08 -8.98
N LEU A 151 6.92 3.21 -8.76
CA LEU A 151 7.21 4.18 -9.83
C LEU A 151 8.17 3.62 -10.90
N ARG A 152 8.96 2.59 -10.55
CA ARG A 152 9.96 1.99 -11.44
C ARG A 152 9.33 1.35 -12.66
N VAL A 153 8.23 0.62 -12.48
CA VAL A 153 7.49 -0.06 -13.56
C VAL A 153 6.46 0.85 -14.20
N ALA A 154 6.06 1.90 -13.50
CA ALA A 154 5.28 2.98 -14.05
C ALA A 154 6.03 3.77 -15.14
N GLY A 155 7.36 3.65 -15.26
CA GLY A 155 8.14 4.34 -16.29
C GLY A 155 8.76 5.66 -15.84
N TRP A 156 8.87 5.90 -14.53
CA TRP A 156 9.82 6.90 -14.01
C TRP A 156 11.25 6.33 -14.07
N THR A 157 11.88 6.40 -15.24
CA THR A 157 13.33 6.27 -15.43
C THR A 157 13.93 7.65 -15.20
N ASP A 158 14.44 7.96 -14.02
CA ASP A 158 15.90 8.08 -13.88
C ASP A 158 16.32 8.39 -12.43
N GLY A 159 15.38 8.52 -11.49
CA GLY A 159 15.71 9.00 -10.14
C GLY A 159 16.40 10.36 -10.12
N SER A 160 16.39 11.10 -11.23
CA SER A 160 17.08 12.40 -11.35
C SER A 160 16.35 13.50 -10.61
N GLY A 161 15.13 13.23 -10.11
CA GLY A 161 14.36 14.25 -9.43
C GLY A 161 14.28 15.52 -10.26
N ASP A 162 14.12 15.40 -11.59
CA ASP A 162 13.78 16.55 -12.40
C ASP A 162 12.25 16.63 -12.57
N PRO A 163 11.55 17.34 -11.67
CA PRO A 163 10.20 17.82 -11.94
C PRO A 163 10.17 18.72 -13.21
N GLY A 164 11.28 19.08 -13.82
CA GLY A 164 11.37 20.06 -14.90
C GLY A 164 11.13 19.59 -16.33
N ASN A 165 10.89 18.30 -16.63
CA ASN A 165 10.48 17.89 -17.99
C ASN A 165 8.97 17.59 -18.07
N PRO A 166 8.13 18.62 -18.21
CA PRO A 166 6.68 18.45 -18.27
C PRO A 166 6.23 17.61 -19.50
N ASN A 167 7.09 17.43 -20.52
CA ASN A 167 6.76 16.71 -21.76
C ASN A 167 6.81 15.18 -21.65
N LYS A 168 7.24 14.61 -20.50
CA LYS A 168 7.33 13.15 -20.32
C LYS A 168 6.21 12.64 -19.42
N VAL A 169 5.05 12.36 -20.04
CA VAL A 169 4.00 11.57 -19.39
C VAL A 169 4.50 10.14 -19.30
N SER A 170 4.57 9.59 -18.08
CA SER A 170 4.80 8.16 -17.90
C SER A 170 3.68 7.40 -18.63
N GLN A 171 4.05 6.44 -19.49
CA GLN A 171 3.11 5.60 -20.24
C GLN A 171 3.00 4.18 -19.66
N GLY A 172 3.63 3.94 -18.50
CA GLY A 172 3.88 2.58 -18.03
C GLY A 172 4.93 1.87 -18.87
N ARG A 173 5.75 1.01 -18.25
CA ARG A 173 6.62 0.13 -19.03
C ARG A 173 5.80 -0.96 -19.70
N ASN A 174 6.23 -1.35 -20.89
CA ASN A 174 5.75 -2.57 -21.49
C ASN A 174 6.31 -3.78 -20.72
N ILE A 175 5.48 -4.79 -20.47
CA ILE A 175 5.87 -5.96 -19.69
C ILE A 175 7.01 -6.75 -20.35
N ALA A 176 7.13 -6.69 -21.68
CA ALA A 176 8.21 -7.32 -22.45
C ALA A 176 9.58 -6.66 -22.18
N GLU A 177 9.63 -5.41 -21.72
CA GLU A 177 10.86 -4.75 -21.28
C GLU A 177 11.36 -5.29 -19.92
N ILE A 178 10.55 -6.08 -19.21
CA ILE A 178 10.88 -6.61 -17.89
C ILE A 178 11.44 -8.02 -18.02
N ARG A 179 12.76 -8.16 -17.93
CA ARG A 179 13.45 -9.46 -18.08
C ARG A 179 13.10 -10.50 -17.02
N SER A 180 12.69 -10.07 -15.83
CA SER A 180 12.36 -10.97 -14.71
C SER A 180 11.11 -10.52 -13.94
N PRO A 181 9.90 -10.64 -14.53
CA PRO A 181 8.67 -10.12 -13.94
C PRO A 181 8.38 -10.67 -12.53
N ALA A 182 8.69 -11.95 -12.30
CA ALA A 182 8.55 -12.64 -11.01
C ALA A 182 9.49 -12.11 -9.89
N LYS A 183 10.45 -11.23 -10.20
CA LYS A 183 11.35 -10.61 -9.22
C LYS A 183 11.07 -9.11 -9.05
N ILE A 184 10.34 -8.52 -9.98
CA ILE A 184 10.00 -7.09 -9.94
C ILE A 184 8.65 -6.91 -9.27
N ARG A 185 8.65 -6.15 -8.17
CA ARG A 185 7.43 -5.76 -7.48
C ARG A 185 6.61 -4.83 -8.34
N LEU A 186 5.30 -5.01 -8.31
CA LEU A 186 4.30 -4.20 -9.00
C LEU A 186 3.58 -3.32 -7.98
N ILE A 187 2.93 -3.96 -7.01
CA ILE A 187 2.18 -3.34 -5.92
C ILE A 187 2.64 -3.98 -4.60
N SER A 188 2.60 -3.23 -3.50
CA SER A 188 2.86 -3.74 -2.16
C SER A 188 1.89 -3.16 -1.15
N ASP A 189 1.67 -3.87 -0.04
CA ASP A 189 1.14 -3.24 1.17
C ASP A 189 1.95 -1.97 1.49
N SER A 190 1.25 -0.85 1.64
CA SER A 190 1.88 0.46 1.79
C SER A 190 1.04 1.44 2.60
N ALA A 191 1.69 2.31 3.38
CA ALA A 191 1.03 3.48 3.96
C ALA A 191 0.87 4.62 2.96
N HIS A 192 1.49 4.50 1.80
CA HIS A 192 1.51 5.50 0.76
C HIS A 192 1.00 4.91 -0.56
N LYS A 193 0.09 5.60 -1.25
CA LYS A 193 -0.51 5.07 -2.49
C LYS A 193 0.49 4.84 -3.65
N ASP A 194 1.66 5.47 -3.57
CA ASP A 194 2.80 5.23 -4.43
C ASP A 194 3.87 4.55 -3.57
N ALA A 195 4.34 3.38 -3.98
CA ALA A 195 5.51 2.79 -3.35
C ALA A 195 6.71 3.66 -3.70
N CYS A 196 7.02 4.60 -2.81
CA CYS A 196 7.72 5.83 -3.14
C CYS A 196 9.03 5.61 -3.88
N CYS A 197 9.24 6.44 -4.91
CA CYS A 197 10.54 6.86 -5.45
C CYS A 197 11.65 5.82 -5.36
N ASN A 198 11.39 4.63 -5.91
CA ASN A 198 12.34 3.53 -6.06
C ASN A 198 12.82 2.82 -4.77
N ARG A 199 12.41 3.22 -3.56
CA ARG A 199 12.98 2.67 -2.31
C ARG A 199 11.95 2.43 -1.22
N VAL A 200 11.71 1.14 -1.01
CA VAL A 200 10.92 0.45 0.02
C VAL A 200 9.62 1.12 0.45
N VAL A 201 8.57 0.30 0.51
CA VAL A 201 7.54 0.52 1.53
C VAL A 201 7.58 -0.60 2.56
N VAL A 202 7.78 -0.23 3.81
CA VAL A 202 7.31 -1.04 4.93
C VAL A 202 5.85 -0.72 5.11
N ALA A 203 5.02 -1.72 5.33
CA ALA A 203 3.58 -1.63 5.11
C ALA A 203 2.87 -0.39 5.74
N ASN A 204 3.40 0.22 6.82
CA ASN A 204 2.89 1.45 7.42
C ASN A 204 3.78 2.70 7.30
N ALA A 205 4.91 2.66 6.59
CA ALA A 205 5.77 3.84 6.39
C ALA A 205 6.65 3.75 5.13
N CYS A 206 6.98 4.89 4.55
CA CYS A 206 7.76 4.91 3.32
C CYS A 206 9.28 5.01 3.57
N GLY A 207 10.04 4.19 2.84
CA GLY A 207 11.48 4.05 2.97
C GLY A 207 12.31 5.17 2.33
N SER A 208 11.72 5.95 1.43
CA SER A 208 12.47 6.81 0.51
C SER A 208 12.73 8.22 1.07
N GLY A 209 13.75 8.35 1.92
CA GLY A 209 14.41 9.63 2.20
C GLY A 209 13.51 10.79 2.68
N TRP A 210 14.03 12.01 2.56
CA TRP A 210 13.46 13.25 3.13
C TRP A 210 12.05 13.63 2.63
N TRP A 211 11.57 13.03 1.55
CA TRP A 211 10.33 13.43 0.85
C TRP A 211 9.12 12.55 1.17
N CYS A 212 9.36 11.35 1.66
CA CYS A 212 8.32 10.37 1.94
C CYS A 212 8.51 9.94 3.39
N GLY A 213 8.04 10.81 4.29
CA GLY A 213 8.43 10.88 5.69
C GLY A 213 8.68 9.53 6.35
N ASN A 214 9.93 9.31 6.76
CA ASN A 214 10.17 8.49 7.93
C ASN A 214 9.43 9.18 9.09
N PRO A 215 8.41 8.56 9.70
CA PRO A 215 7.59 9.22 10.72
C PRO A 215 8.42 9.76 11.89
N ASP A 216 9.59 9.15 12.14
CA ASP A 216 10.48 9.47 13.26
C ASP A 216 11.79 10.16 12.81
N GLY A 217 12.00 10.40 11.51
CA GLY A 217 13.29 10.86 10.95
C GLY A 217 14.44 9.84 11.10
N GLY A 218 15.58 10.07 10.45
CA GLY A 218 16.78 9.22 10.58
C GLY A 218 16.79 7.93 9.74
N PRO A 219 17.82 7.06 9.88
CA PRO A 219 17.97 5.85 9.07
C PRO A 219 16.95 4.77 9.43
N TRP A 220 16.72 3.84 8.50
CA TRP A 220 15.90 2.64 8.69
C TRP A 220 16.67 1.57 9.45
N THR A 221 16.48 1.52 10.76
CA THR A 221 16.99 0.44 11.62
C THR A 221 16.07 -0.78 11.57
N ASP A 222 16.57 -1.94 12.00
CA ASP A 222 15.78 -3.17 12.10
C ASP A 222 14.57 -3.01 13.03
N GLU A 223 14.74 -2.31 14.14
CA GLU A 223 13.65 -1.97 15.06
C GLU A 223 12.54 -1.16 14.36
N LYS A 224 12.90 -0.18 13.53
CA LYS A 224 11.91 0.58 12.73
C LYS A 224 11.21 -0.33 11.71
N ARG A 225 11.95 -1.21 11.05
CA ARG A 225 11.35 -2.15 10.09
C ARG A 225 10.35 -3.07 10.77
N GLU A 226 10.69 -3.59 11.95
CA GLU A 226 9.81 -4.43 12.75
C GLU A 226 8.57 -3.66 13.23
N LYS A 227 8.73 -2.41 13.68
CA LYS A 227 7.65 -1.53 14.11
C LYS A 227 6.66 -1.17 12.98
N TYR A 228 7.18 -0.90 11.78
CA TYR A 228 6.38 -0.36 10.67
C TYR A 228 5.90 -1.41 9.65
N THR A 229 6.29 -2.68 9.81
CA THR A 229 5.78 -3.79 8.98
C THR A 229 4.45 -4.31 9.52
N ARG A 230 3.58 -4.76 8.62
CA ARG A 230 2.25 -5.32 8.97
C ARG A 230 2.37 -6.85 9.04
N HIS A 231 1.25 -7.54 9.27
CA HIS A 231 1.12 -8.96 8.93
C HIS A 231 2.25 -9.85 9.48
N HIS A 232 2.53 -9.73 10.78
CA HIS A 232 3.58 -10.49 11.48
C HIS A 232 4.99 -10.24 10.94
N GLN A 233 5.45 -8.99 11.00
CA GLN A 233 6.81 -8.58 10.61
C GLN A 233 7.09 -8.77 9.11
N GLY A 234 6.08 -8.61 8.26
CA GLY A 234 6.21 -8.77 6.83
C GLY A 234 5.25 -7.90 6.03
N THR A 235 5.26 -8.12 4.73
CA THR A 235 4.50 -7.32 3.77
C THR A 235 4.11 -8.26 2.64
N ASN A 236 2.89 -8.13 2.14
CA ASN A 236 2.52 -8.81 0.91
C ASN A 236 2.95 -7.97 -0.30
N TYR A 237 3.42 -8.67 -1.33
CA TYR A 237 3.90 -8.08 -2.57
C TYR A 237 3.23 -8.75 -3.75
N ILE A 238 2.75 -7.93 -4.67
CA ILE A 238 2.34 -8.33 -6.02
C ILE A 238 3.54 -8.11 -6.94
N PHE A 239 3.87 -9.09 -7.75
CA PHE A 239 4.96 -9.02 -8.74
C PHE A 239 4.42 -8.74 -10.15
N CYS A 240 5.32 -8.40 -11.08
CA CYS A 240 4.92 -7.99 -12.43
C CYS A 240 4.35 -9.13 -13.28
N ASP A 241 4.52 -10.38 -12.87
CA ASP A 241 3.82 -11.55 -13.44
C ASP A 241 2.44 -11.81 -12.78
N GLY A 242 2.02 -10.95 -11.84
CA GLY A 242 0.74 -11.04 -11.15
C GLY A 242 0.71 -12.01 -9.95
N HIS A 243 1.81 -12.68 -9.59
CA HIS A 243 1.80 -13.51 -8.39
C HIS A 243 1.89 -12.66 -7.12
N VAL A 244 1.30 -13.18 -6.04
CA VAL A 244 1.30 -12.55 -4.71
C VAL A 244 2.15 -13.37 -3.76
N LYS A 245 3.08 -12.73 -3.06
CA LYS A 245 3.95 -13.39 -2.08
C LYS A 245 4.12 -12.53 -0.84
N TRP A 246 3.92 -13.16 0.31
CA TRP A 246 4.29 -12.56 1.59
C TRP A 246 5.81 -12.72 1.81
N LEU A 247 6.46 -11.63 2.18
CA LEU A 247 7.87 -11.61 2.52
C LEU A 247 8.06 -10.99 3.91
N ARG A 248 8.88 -11.64 4.73
CA ARG A 248 9.34 -11.04 6.00
C ARG A 248 10.22 -9.84 5.70
N TRP A 249 10.18 -8.81 6.54
CA TRP A 249 10.93 -7.58 6.29
C TRP A 249 12.43 -7.82 6.13
N ASN A 250 13.03 -8.75 6.88
CA ASN A 250 14.45 -9.08 6.78
C ASN A 250 14.79 -9.92 5.53
N ALA A 251 13.81 -10.53 4.88
CA ALA A 251 13.98 -11.07 3.53
C ALA A 251 13.98 -9.90 2.55
N VAL A 252 13.09 -8.93 2.72
CA VAL A 252 13.00 -7.75 1.85
C VAL A 252 14.24 -6.87 1.95
N TYR A 253 14.82 -6.68 3.14
CA TYR A 253 16.03 -5.89 3.36
C TYR A 253 17.25 -6.79 3.57
N ARG A 254 18.25 -6.67 2.69
CA ARG A 254 19.54 -7.30 2.86
C ARG A 254 20.38 -6.56 3.92
N PRO A 255 21.40 -7.21 4.51
CA PRO A 255 22.28 -6.59 5.52
C PRO A 255 23.02 -5.32 5.05
N ASP A 256 23.19 -5.15 3.74
CA ASP A 256 23.76 -3.96 3.11
C ASP A 256 22.72 -2.85 2.87
N ASN A 257 21.53 -2.98 3.47
CA ASN A 257 20.34 -2.14 3.24
C ASN A 257 19.79 -2.16 1.81
N SER A 258 20.30 -3.01 0.92
CA SER A 258 19.68 -3.23 -0.40
C SER A 258 18.40 -4.03 -0.27
N ILE A 259 17.49 -3.87 -1.22
CA ILE A 259 16.15 -4.47 -1.14
C ILE A 259 16.05 -5.66 -2.09
N ILE A 260 15.33 -6.74 -1.77
CA ILE A 260 14.98 -7.77 -2.76
C ILE A 260 14.14 -7.10 -3.87
N GLY A 261 14.62 -7.22 -5.11
CA GLY A 261 14.05 -6.52 -6.27
C GLY A 261 14.55 -5.07 -6.46
N GLU A 262 15.38 -4.53 -5.55
CA GLU A 262 16.41 -3.56 -5.95
C GLU A 262 17.49 -4.34 -6.68
N MET A 263 17.44 -4.24 -7.99
CA MET A 263 18.55 -4.60 -8.84
C MET A 263 19.60 -3.52 -8.58
N SER A 264 20.76 -3.91 -8.08
CA SER A 264 21.89 -3.02 -7.76
C SER A 264 22.52 -2.35 -9.00
N GLY A 265 21.77 -2.28 -10.11
CA GLY A 265 22.17 -1.66 -11.37
C GLY A 265 20.99 -1.58 -12.32
N TRP A 266 20.98 -0.53 -13.13
CA TRP A 266 20.02 -0.23 -14.19
C TRP A 266 19.99 -1.27 -15.34
N GLY A 267 20.72 -2.38 -15.25
CA GLY A 267 21.06 -3.29 -16.36
C GLY A 267 20.15 -4.51 -16.55
N GLU A 268 19.04 -4.61 -15.84
CA GLU A 268 18.10 -5.75 -15.95
C GLU A 268 16.74 -5.35 -16.57
N PHE A 269 16.71 -4.19 -17.22
CA PHE A 269 15.73 -3.82 -18.27
C PHE A 269 16.43 -3.96 -19.61
#